data_AF-A0A7C7GC39-F1
#
_entry.id   AF-A0A7C7GC39-F1
#
_cell.length_a   1.000
_cell.length_b   1.000
_cell.length_c   1.000
_cell.angle_alpha   90.00
_cell.angle_beta   90.00
_cell.angle_gamma   90.00
#
_symmetry.space_group_name_H-M   'P 1'
#
loop_
_entity.id
_entity.type
_entity.pdbx_description
1 polymer ?
#
loop_
_entity_poly.entity_id
_entity_poly.type
_entity_poly.pdbx_seq_one_letter_code
_entity_poly.pdbx_strand_id
1 'polypeptide(L)' 'MELHRITGDVDYMLKVIVSDMAAFDAFYKSLIGTAGLTEVTSYFTMETIKETTALPI' A
#
# COMPACT_ATOMS: atom_id res chain seq x y z
N MET A 1 -3.98 7.51 3.40
CA MET A 1 -2.73 6.76 3.16
C MET A 1 -2.24 6.29 4.51
N GLU A 2 -2.09 4.98 4.69
CA GLU A 2 -1.54 4.41 5.92
C GLU A 2 -0.16 3.83 5.59
N LEU A 3 0.88 4.32 6.28
CA LEU A 3 2.27 3.89 6.10
C LEU A 3 2.72 3.23 7.40
N HIS A 4 3.04 1.95 7.33
CA HIS A 4 3.55 1.20 8.47
C HIS A 4 4.98 0.78 8.17
N ARG A 5 5.90 1.13 9.07
CA ARG A 5 7.23 0.53 9.09
C ARG A 5 7.11 -0.78 9.87
N ILE A 6 7.32 -1.88 9.16
CA ILE A 6 7.23 -3.22 9.72
C ILE A 6 8.64 -3.83 9.80
N THR A 7 8.82 -4.79 10.68
CA THR A 7 10.08 -5.51 10.81
C THR A 7 9.84 -6.90 10.22
N GLY A 8 10.61 -7.31 9.21
CA GLY A 8 10.38 -8.53 8.46
C GLY A 8 11.14 -8.58 7.12
N ASP A 9 10.58 -9.29 6.13
CA ASP A 9 11.12 -9.43 4.76
C ASP A 9 11.00 -8.13 3.93
N VAL A 10 10.05 -7.27 4.32
CA VAL A 10 9.79 -5.95 3.73
C VAL A 10 9.84 -4.88 4.81
N ASP A 11 10.51 -3.76 4.53
CA ASP A 11 10.68 -2.65 5.47
C ASP A 11 9.44 -1.75 5.60
N TYR A 12 8.61 -1.68 4.55
CA TYR A 12 7.50 -0.74 4.47
C TYR A 12 6.25 -1.40 3.89
N MET A 13 5.12 -1.20 4.56
CA MET A 13 3.80 -1.52 4.03
C MET A 13 3.00 -0.23 3.85
N LEU A 14 2.53 0.00 2.62
CA LEU A 14 1.73 1.16 2.28
C LEU A 14 0.35 0.72 1.80
N LYS A 15 -0.70 1.22 2.46
CA LYS A 15 -2.09 1.06 2.01
C LYS A 15 -2.53 2.31 1.26
N VAL A 16 -2.84 2.14 -0.03
CA VAL A 16 -3.27 3.21 -0.93
C VAL A 16 -4.66 2.89 -1.45
N ILE A 17 -5.60 3.82 -1.24
CA ILE A 17 -6.91 3.77 -1.86
C ILE A 17 -6.84 4.64 -3.11
N VAL A 18 -7.16 4.05 -4.24
CA VAL A 18 -7.13 4.69 -5.56
C VAL A 18 -8.52 4.60 -6.19
N SER A 19 -8.89 5.63 -6.93
CA SER A 19 -10.20 5.69 -7.60
C SER A 19 -10.28 4.81 -8.85
N ASP A 20 -9.14 4.51 -9.47
CA ASP A 20 -9.04 3.76 -10.73
C ASP A 20 -7.67 3.10 -10.89
N MET A 21 -7.56 2.09 -11.76
CA MET A 21 -6.28 1.45 -12.09
C MET A 21 -5.26 2.42 -12.72
N ALA A 22 -5.70 3.42 -13.48
CA ALA A 22 -4.79 4.44 -14.04
C ALA A 22 -4.15 5.29 -12.94
N ALA A 23 -4.90 5.59 -11.87
CA ALA A 23 -4.37 6.30 -10.71
C ALA A 23 -3.37 5.42 -9.93
N PHE A 24 -3.61 4.11 -9.86
CA PHE A 24 -2.65 3.15 -9.31
C PHE A 24 -1.34 3.13 -10.10
N ASP A 25 -1.40 3.02 -11.43
CA ASP A 25 -0.22 2.94 -12.30
C ASP A 25 0.64 4.21 -12.19
N ALA A 26 0.02 5.39 -12.20
CA ALA A 26 0.72 6.66 -12.00
C ALA A 26 1.39 6.74 -10.62
N PHE A 27 0.69 6.28 -9.57
CA PHE A 27 1.24 6.23 -8.22
C PHE A 27 2.43 5.26 -8.12
N TYR A 28 2.28 4.05 -8.67
CA TYR A 28 3.31 3.01 -8.68
C TYR A 28 4.57 3.47 -9.43
N LYS A 29 4.42 4.08 -10.61
CA LYS A 29 5.54 4.64 -11.38
C LYS A 29 6.26 5.76 -10.63
N SER A 30 5.51 6.65 -9.98
CA SER A 30 6.08 7.74 -9.17
C SER A 30 6.85 7.19 -7.96
N LEU A 31 6.32 6.14 -7.32
CA LEU A 31 6.93 5.50 -6.16
C LEU A 31 8.27 4.84 -6.53
N ILE A 32 8.32 4.08 -7.63
CA ILE A 32 9.57 3.47 -8.13
C ILE A 32 10.57 4.54 -8.58
N GLY A 33 10.09 5.64 -9.18
CA GLY A 33 10.97 6.71 -9.63
C GLY A 33 11.63 7.51 -8.52
N THR A 34 11.00 7.56 -7.33
CA THR A 34 11.46 8.40 -6.21
C THR A 34 12.16 7.60 -5.13
N ALA A 35 11.70 6.38 -4.88
CA ALA A 35 12.26 5.50 -3.87
C ALA A 35 13.06 4.40 -4.57
N GLY A 36 14.36 4.33 -4.32
CA GLY A 36 15.25 3.24 -4.75
C GLY A 36 14.88 1.91 -4.07
N LEU A 37 13.66 1.46 -4.27
CA LEU A 37 13.08 0.24 -3.75
C LEU A 37 13.63 -0.92 -4.56
N THR A 38 14.24 -1.88 -3.88
CA THR A 38 14.85 -3.06 -4.52
C THR A 38 13.77 -4.02 -5.03
N GLU A 39 12.67 -4.15 -4.29
CA GLU A 39 11.55 -5.03 -4.61
C GLU A 39 10.24 -4.41 -4.12
N VAL A 40 9.20 -4.42 -4.97
CA VAL A 40 7.89 -3.86 -4.64
C VAL A 40 6.83 -4.93 -4.87
N THR A 41 6.36 -5.53 -3.77
CA THR A 41 5.27 -6.51 -3.81
C THR A 41 3.95 -5.80 -3.57
N SER A 42 3.14 -5.66 -4.62
CA SER A 42 1.82 -5.02 -4.55
C SER A 42 0.73 -6.08 -4.44
N TYR A 43 -0.11 -5.98 -3.41
CA TYR A 43 -1.30 -6.80 -3.25
C TYR A 43 -2.54 -5.99 -3.60
N PHE A 44 -3.33 -6.47 -4.55
CA PHE A 44 -4.63 -5.88 -4.88
C PHE A 44 -5.71 -6.53 -4.03
N THR A 45 -6.28 -5.76 -3.12
CA THR A 45 -7.46 -6.18 -2.37
C THR A 45 -8.70 -5.97 -3.22
N MET A 46 -9.41 -7.04 -3.58
CA MET A 46 -10.62 -6.97 -4.40
C MET A 46 -11.85 -6.47 -3.61
N GLU A 47 -11.95 -6.84 -2.34
CA GLU A 47 -13.05 -6.46 -1.47
C GLU A 47 -12.54 -6.32 -0.04
N THR A 48 -12.93 -5.24 0.62
CA THR A 48 -12.62 -5.04 2.03
C THR A 48 -13.74 -5.66 2.85
N ILE A 49 -13.53 -6.90 3.31
CA ILE A 49 -14.52 -7.67 4.08
C ILE A 49 -14.83 -6.98 5.42
N LYS A 50 -13.84 -6.31 6.03
CA LYS A 50 -13.99 -5.61 7.30
C LYS A 50 -12.91 -4.53 7.45
N GLU A 51 -13.34 -3.28 7.59
CA GLU A 51 -12.49 -2.15 7.98
C GLU A 51 -13.11 -1.50 9.21
N THR A 52 -12.46 -1.61 10.36
CA THR A 52 -12.91 -0.98 11.60
C THR A 52 -11.76 -0.21 12.22
N THR A 53 -12.01 1.05 12.55
CA THR A 53 -11.10 1.89 13.33
C THR A 53 -11.35 1.77 14.84
N ALA A 54 -12.38 1.02 15.24
CA ALA A 54 -12.69 0.77 16.64
C ALA A 54 -11.82 -0.37 17.19
N LEU A 55 -10.96 -0.04 18.15
CA LEU A 55 -10.24 -1.02 18.96
C LEU A 55 -11.25 -1.80 19.80
N PRO A 56 -11.18 -3.14 19.86
CA PRO A 56 -12.01 -3.91 20.78
C PRO A 56 -11.56 -3.60 22.21
N ILE A 57 -12.38 -2.86 22.94
CA ILE A 57 -12.28 -2.71 24.40
C ILE A 57 -13.16 -3.74 25.10
#